data_AF-A0AA38C228-F1
#
_entry.id   AF-A0AA38C228-F1
#
_cell.length_a   1.000
_cell.length_b   1.000
_cell.length_c   1.000
_cell.angle_alpha   90.00
_cell.angle_beta   90.00
_cell.angle_gamma   90.00
#
_symmetry.space_group_name_H-M   'P 1'
#
loop_
_entity.id
_entity.type
_entity.pdbx_description
1 polymer ?
#
loop_
_entity_poly.entity_id
_entity_poly.type
_entity_poly.pdbx_seq_one_letter_code
_entity_poly.pdbx_strand_id
1 'polypeptide(L)'
;DFLNMYFQNMYKPIPLVYNLALAMLWRHQENVDLDIVKFLHYCAAREDIKKLVSKWWEIYNDESLDFRLGERRKNAESRSELQQITANALRGEMAKP
;
A
#
# COMPACT_ATOMS: atom_id res chain seq x y z
N ASP A 1 1.14 28.64 -17.77
CA ASP A 1 1.66 30.03 -17.77
C ASP A 1 0.65 31.09 -18.15
N PHE A 2 -0.06 30.97 -19.27
CA PHE A 2 -1.06 31.97 -19.70
C PHE A 2 -2.04 32.41 -18.59
N LEU A 3 -2.63 31.46 -17.85
CA LEU A 3 -3.56 31.76 -16.75
C LEU A 3 -2.88 32.48 -15.58
N ASN A 4 -1.63 32.12 -15.26
CA ASN A 4 -0.88 32.78 -14.18
C ASN A 4 -0.57 34.24 -14.55
N MET A 5 -0.23 34.50 -15.81
CA MET A 5 0.03 35.84 -16.32
C MET A 5 -1.25 36.69 -16.37
N TYR A 6 -2.37 36.10 -16.83
CA TYR A 6 -3.65 36.79 -16.96
C TYR A 6 -4.26 37.14 -15.59
N PHE A 7 -4.15 36.24 -14.61
CA PHE A 7 -4.72 36.42 -13.27
C PHE A 7 -3.72 36.90 -12.21
N GLN A 8 -2.52 37.34 -12.59
CA GLN A 8 -1.44 37.70 -11.65
C GLN A 8 -1.88 38.64 -10.52
N ASN A 9 -2.74 39.62 -10.82
CA ASN A 9 -3.18 40.64 -9.86
C ASN A 9 -4.41 40.22 -9.03
N MET A 10 -5.05 39.10 -9.38
CA MET A 10 -6.19 38.54 -8.64
C MET A 10 -5.87 37.18 -8.03
N TYR A 11 -4.68 36.64 -8.29
CA TYR A 11 -4.28 35.33 -7.85
C TYR A 11 -4.17 35.27 -6.33
N LYS A 12 -4.87 34.29 -5.75
CA LYS A 12 -4.73 33.93 -4.34
C LYS A 12 -4.17 32.51 -4.28
N PRO A 13 -3.10 32.26 -3.49
CA PRO A 13 -2.54 30.93 -3.36
C PRO A 13 -3.60 29.98 -2.82
N ILE A 14 -3.84 28.89 -3.55
CA ILE A 14 -4.78 27.86 -3.15
C ILE A 14 -4.13 27.06 -2.02
N PRO A 15 -4.80 26.89 -0.87
CA PRO A 15 -4.28 26.06 0.21
C PRO A 15 -3.97 24.64 -0.27
N LEU A 16 -2.87 24.08 0.22
CA LEU A 16 -2.36 22.77 -0.22
C LEU A 16 -3.39 21.64 -0.07
N VAL A 17 -4.27 21.72 0.93
CA VAL A 17 -5.36 20.75 1.19
C VAL A 17 -6.36 20.60 0.03
N TYR A 18 -6.46 21.59 -0.86
CA TYR A 18 -7.34 21.57 -2.03
C TYR A 18 -6.62 21.25 -3.35
N ASN A 19 -5.29 21.22 -3.34
CA ASN A 19 -4.47 20.96 -4.53
C ASN A 19 -3.17 20.24 -4.16
N LEU A 20 -3.28 19.17 -3.38
CA LEU A 20 -2.11 18.42 -2.94
C LEU A 20 -1.59 17.61 -4.13
N ALA A 21 -0.42 17.97 -4.63
CA ALA A 21 0.24 17.17 -5.65
C ALA A 21 0.67 15.82 -5.06
N LEU A 22 0.34 14.70 -5.72
CA LEU A 22 0.71 13.35 -5.24
C LEU A 22 2.22 13.22 -5.02
N ALA A 23 3.04 13.88 -5.83
CA ALA A 23 4.49 13.87 -5.68
C ALA A 23 4.98 14.41 -4.30
N MET A 24 4.17 15.20 -3.59
CA MET A 24 4.50 15.68 -2.24
C MET A 24 4.40 14.59 -1.18
N LEU A 25 3.56 13.57 -1.39
CA LEU A 25 3.49 12.37 -0.54
C LEU A 25 4.75 11.49 -0.63
N TRP A 26 5.57 11.65 -1.67
CA TRP A 26 6.82 10.89 -1.79
C TRP A 26 8.05 11.66 -1.35
N ARG A 27 8.00 12.99 -1.34
CA ARG A 27 9.16 13.82 -0.96
C ARG A 27 9.11 14.37 0.45
N HIS A 28 7.92 14.60 1.00
CA HIS A 28 7.72 15.24 2.30
C HIS A 28 6.51 14.64 3.02
N GLN A 29 6.62 13.37 3.39
CA GLN A 29 5.56 12.62 4.08
C GLN A 29 5.20 13.24 5.44
N GLU A 30 6.19 13.83 6.10
CA GLU A 30 6.09 14.51 7.39
C GLU A 30 5.25 15.80 7.37
N ASN A 31 5.07 16.40 6.19
CA ASN A 31 4.37 17.69 6.03
C ASN A 31 2.95 17.54 5.47
N VAL A 32 2.47 16.29 5.32
CA VAL A 32 1.16 16.01 4.75
C VAL A 32 0.31 15.27 5.78
N ASP A 33 -0.66 16.00 6.32
CA ASP A 33 -1.75 15.41 7.10
C ASP A 33 -2.82 14.86 6.14
N LEU A 34 -2.90 13.53 6.04
CA LEU A 34 -3.81 12.83 5.13
C LEU A 34 -5.28 12.90 5.57
N ASP A 35 -5.55 13.16 6.85
CA ASP A 35 -6.92 13.17 7.39
C ASP A 35 -7.68 14.45 7.00
N ILE A 36 -6.97 15.51 6.62
CA ILE A 36 -7.55 16.81 6.22
C ILE A 36 -7.59 17.03 4.70
N VAL A 37 -6.90 16.18 3.92
CA VAL A 37 -6.79 16.36 2.47
C VAL A 37 -8.10 15.96 1.79
N LYS A 38 -8.70 16.90 1.07
CA LYS A 38 -9.97 16.68 0.35
C LYS A 38 -9.79 16.33 -1.12
N PHE A 39 -8.75 16.88 -1.75
CA PHE A 39 -8.50 16.69 -3.17
C PHE A 39 -7.01 16.48 -3.44
N LEU A 40 -6.73 15.41 -4.19
CA LEU A 40 -5.40 15.01 -4.60
C LEU A 40 -5.22 15.29 -6.10
N HIS A 41 -4.17 16.02 -6.45
CA HIS A 41 -3.81 16.31 -7.84
C HIS A 41 -2.71 15.34 -8.28
N TYR A 42 -3.07 14.41 -9.15
CA TYR A 42 -2.10 13.56 -9.83
C TYR A 42 -1.66 14.22 -11.14
N CYS A 43 -0.53 14.94 -11.09
CA CYS A 43 0.09 15.51 -12.28
C CYS A 43 1.18 14.55 -12.77
N ALA A 44 0.80 13.63 -13.65
CA ALA A 44 1.70 12.81 -14.44
C ALA A 44 1.39 13.02 -15.93
N ALA A 45 2.38 12.88 -16.80
CA ALA A 45 2.14 12.93 -18.24
C ALA A 45 1.11 11.87 -18.63
N ARG A 46 0.23 12.16 -19.61
CA ARG A 46 -0.92 11.29 -19.94
C ARG A 46 -0.52 9.85 -20.26
N GLU A 47 0.66 9.61 -20.84
CA GLU A 47 1.17 8.26 -21.08
C GLU A 47 1.49 7.49 -19.79
N ASP A 48 1.97 8.18 -18.74
CA ASP A 48 2.36 7.55 -17.48
C ASP A 48 1.13 7.10 -16.69
N ILE A 49 0.04 7.87 -16.76
CA ILE A 49 -1.23 7.53 -16.11
C ILE A 49 -1.77 6.20 -16.65
N LYS A 50 -1.75 5.99 -17.97
CA LYS A 50 -2.23 4.73 -18.57
C LYS A 50 -1.41 3.54 -18.09
N LYS A 51 -0.08 3.67 -18.06
CA LYS A 51 0.82 2.61 -17.58
C LYS A 51 0.62 2.32 -16.09
N LEU A 52 0.41 3.35 -15.27
CA LEU A 52 0.15 3.18 -13.84
C LEU A 52 -1.22 2.55 -13.58
N VAL A 53 -2.27 2.96 -14.28
CA VAL A 53 -3.61 2.35 -14.15
C VAL A 53 -3.58 0.89 -14.58
N SER A 54 -2.87 0.53 -15.65
CA SER A 54 -2.67 -0.87 -16.05
C SER A 54 -1.96 -1.68 -14.96
N LYS A 55 -0.85 -1.19 -14.42
CA LYS A 55 -0.14 -1.86 -13.32
C LYS A 55 -0.99 -1.99 -12.06
N TRP A 56 -1.79 -0.97 -11.75
CA TRP A 56 -2.70 -1.02 -10.61
C TRP A 56 -3.75 -2.11 -10.80
N TRP A 57 -4.32 -2.23 -11.99
CA TRP A 57 -5.26 -3.30 -12.33
C TRP A 57 -4.63 -4.69 -12.31
N GLU A 58 -3.38 -4.83 -12.75
CA GLU A 58 -2.62 -6.09 -12.65
C GLU A 58 -2.47 -6.53 -11.19
N ILE A 59 -2.13 -5.60 -10.29
CA ILE A 59 -2.00 -5.89 -8.84
C ILE A 59 -3.37 -6.18 -8.21
N TYR A 60 -4.40 -5.40 -8.54
CA TYR A 60 -5.73 -5.56 -7.95
C TYR A 60 -6.38 -6.90 -8.31
N ASN A 61 -6.15 -7.38 -9.54
CA ASN A 61 -6.69 -8.67 -10.01
C ASN A 61 -5.77 -9.86 -9.71
N ASP A 62 -4.67 -9.67 -8.99
CA ASP A 62 -3.78 -10.75 -8.61
C ASP A 62 -4.37 -11.56 -7.45
N GLU A 63 -5.00 -12.69 -7.79
CA GLU A 63 -5.62 -13.63 -6.84
C GLU A 63 -4.63 -14.25 -5.83
N SER A 64 -3.30 -14.11 -6.05
CA SER A 64 -2.30 -14.54 -5.08
C SER A 64 -2.17 -13.59 -3.89
N LEU A 65 -2.55 -12.33 -4.08
CA LEU A 65 -2.62 -11.32 -3.02
C LEU A 65 -3.92 -11.38 -2.24
N ASP A 66 -4.88 -12.20 -2.68
CA ASP A 66 -6.13 -12.40 -1.98
C ASP A 66 -5.91 -12.92 -0.57
N PHE A 67 -6.60 -12.28 0.37
CA PHE A 67 -6.50 -12.63 1.78
C PHE A 67 -7.26 -13.93 2.07
N ARG A 68 -6.57 -15.06 1.99
CA ARG A 68 -7.15 -16.39 2.23
C ARG A 68 -7.12 -16.78 3.71
N LEU A 69 -8.18 -16.41 4.43
CA LEU A 69 -8.39 -16.77 5.85
C LEU A 69 -8.28 -18.29 6.11
N GLY A 70 -8.84 -19.10 5.20
CA GLY A 70 -8.88 -20.55 5.33
C GLY A 70 -7.51 -21.22 5.22
N GLU A 71 -6.65 -20.72 4.32
CA GLU A 71 -5.30 -21.27 4.13
C GLU A 71 -4.37 -20.94 5.30
N ARG A 72 -4.48 -19.74 5.89
CA ARG A 72 -3.70 -19.39 7.09
C ARG A 72 -4.01 -20.29 8.28
N ARG A 73 -5.29 -20.61 8.50
CA ARG A 73 -5.70 -21.49 9.61
C ARG A 73 -5.16 -22.90 9.42
N LYS A 74 -5.31 -23.48 8.23
CA LYS A 74 -4.76 -24.81 7.90
C LYS A 74 -3.23 -24.84 8.06
N ASN A 75 -2.52 -23.83 7.55
CA ASN A 75 -1.07 -23.75 7.67
C ASN A 75 -0.61 -23.62 9.13
N ALA A 76 -1.35 -22.87 9.96
CA ALA A 76 -1.06 -22.74 11.38
C ALA A 76 -1.30 -24.05 12.15
N GLU A 77 -2.41 -24.75 11.86
CA GLU A 77 -2.74 -26.05 12.44
C GLU A 77 -1.69 -27.11 12.05
N SER A 78 -1.35 -27.24 10.77
CA SER A 78 -0.32 -28.18 10.30
C SER A 78 1.06 -27.88 10.88
N ARG A 79 1.42 -26.60 11.07
CA ARG A 79 2.69 -26.23 11.71
C ARG A 79 2.72 -26.57 13.19
N SER A 80 1.59 -26.41 13.88
CA SER A 80 1.43 -26.84 15.28
C SER A 80 1.51 -28.36 15.42
N GLU A 81 0.91 -29.12 14.51
CA GLU A 81 0.98 -30.58 14.47
C GLU A 81 2.42 -31.07 14.25
N LEU A 82 3.16 -30.47 13.30
CA LEU A 82 4.56 -30.80 13.08
C LEU A 82 5.42 -30.54 14.32
N GLN A 83 5.23 -29.39 14.99
CA GLN A 83 5.93 -29.08 16.23
C GLN A 83 5.62 -30.10 17.33
N GLN A 84 4.36 -30.55 17.43
CA GLN A 84 3.95 -31.56 18.40
C GLN A 84 4.58 -32.93 18.10
N ILE A 85 4.63 -33.33 16.82
CA ILE A 85 5.28 -34.59 16.39
C ILE A 85 6.77 -34.55 16.71
N THR A 86 7.46 -33.46 16.37
CA THR A 86 8.89 -33.28 16.67
C THR A 86 9.17 -33.29 18.18
N ALA A 87 8.34 -32.61 18.98
CA ALA A 87 8.47 -32.59 20.44
C ALA A 87 8.23 -33.96 21.10
N ASN A 88 7.38 -34.80 20.49
CA ASN A 88 7.13 -36.15 20.95
C ASN A 88 8.27 -37.11 20.55
N ALA A 89 8.84 -36.96 19.36
CA ALA A 89 9.99 -37.74 18.90
C ALA A 89 11.22 -37.50 19.80
N LEU A 90 11.54 -36.24 20.11
CA LEU A 90 12.65 -35.87 21.00
C LEU A 90 12.48 -36.42 22.42
N ARG A 91 11.23 -36.44 22.94
CA ARG A 91 10.94 -37.05 24.25
C ARG A 91 11.07 -38.57 24.25
N GLY A 92 10.72 -39.24 23.14
CA GLY A 92 10.88 -40.69 22.99
C GLY A 92 12.35 -41.12 22.94
N GLU A 93 13.24 -40.30 22.39
CA GLU A 93 14.68 -40.56 22.34
C GLU A 93 15.36 -40.40 23.71
N MET A 94 14.91 -39.46 24.54
CA MET A 94 15.41 -39.29 25.92
C MET A 94 14.88 -40.32 26.93
N ALA A 95 13.90 -41.14 26.54
CA ALA A 95 13.27 -42.16 27.39
C ALA A 95 13.87 -43.57 27.19
N LYS A 96 14.88 -43.74 26.32
CA LYS A 96 15.68 -44.96 26.24
C LYS A 96 16.84 -44.88 27.24
N PRO A 97 17.00 -45.87 28.13
CA PRO A 97 18.10 -45.92 29.12
C PRO A 97 19.47 -46.14 28.48
#